data_AF-F3FTP2-F1
#
_entry.id   AF-F3FTP2-F1
#
_cell.length_a   1.000
_cell.length_b   1.000
_cell.length_c   1.000
_cell.angle_alpha   90.00
_cell.angle_beta   90.00
_cell.angle_gamma   90.00
#
_symmetry.space_group_name_H-M   'P 1'
#
loop_
_entity.id
_entity.type
_entity.pdbx_description
1 polymer ?
#
loop_
_entity_poly.entity_id
_entity_poly.type
_entity_poly.pdbx_seq_one_letter_code
_entity_poly.pdbx_strand_id
1 'polypeptide(L)' 'FVSIDGAKHGFTNPDADRLSHGEHGEHGGPDIGYDKAADESSWADMKVFFKKIFG' A
#
# COMPACT_ATOMS: atom_id res chain seq x y z
N PHE A 1 8.87 13.23 2.07
CA PHE A 1 8.26 12.02 2.64
C PHE A 1 6.75 12.22 2.60
N VAL A 2 5.99 11.20 2.22
CA VAL A 2 4.52 11.20 2.17
C VAL A 2 4.05 10.03 3.05
N SER A 3 3.09 10.29 3.93
CA SER A 3 2.40 9.28 4.73
C SER A 3 0.96 9.18 4.22
N ILE A 4 0.45 7.95 4.09
CA ILE A 4 -0.94 7.69 3.71
C ILE A 4 -1.62 7.04 4.92
N ASP A 5 -2.42 7.81 5.63
CA ASP A 5 -3.04 7.37 6.87
C ASP A 5 -3.98 6.20 6.62
N GLY A 6 -3.84 5.14 7.42
CA GLY A 6 -4.64 3.92 7.31
C GLY A 6 -4.20 2.94 6.22
N ALA A 7 -3.22 3.30 5.36
CA ALA A 7 -2.70 2.37 4.36
C ALA A 7 -1.94 1.21 5.02
N LYS A 8 -2.37 0.00 4.70
CA LYS A 8 -1.77 -1.25 5.18
C LYS A 8 -0.51 -1.60 4.40
N HIS A 9 0.31 -2.52 4.92
CA HIS A 9 1.40 -3.05 4.10
C HIS A 9 0.82 -3.80 2.88
N GLY A 10 1.44 -3.63 1.71
CA GLY A 10 0.91 -4.22 0.47
C GLY A 10 -0.30 -3.50 -0.13
N PHE A 11 -0.59 -2.25 0.27
CA PHE A 11 -1.74 -1.49 -0.22
C PHE A 11 -1.84 -1.34 -1.74
N THR A 12 -0.74 -1.50 -2.49
CA THR A 12 -0.71 -1.46 -3.96
C THR A 12 -0.97 -2.80 -4.64
N ASN A 13 -1.09 -3.90 -3.88
CA ASN A 13 -1.29 -5.23 -4.42
C ASN A 13 -2.74 -5.69 -4.17
N PRO A 14 -3.57 -5.83 -5.21
CA PRO A 14 -4.96 -6.31 -5.08
C PRO A 14 -5.11 -7.69 -4.42
N ASP A 15 -4.06 -8.52 -4.45
CA ASP A 15 -4.05 -9.84 -3.81
C ASP A 15 -3.54 -9.82 -2.36
N ALA A 16 -3.18 -8.66 -1.80
CA ALA A 16 -2.58 -8.54 -0.47
C ALA A 16 -3.48 -9.08 0.66
N ASP A 17 -4.80 -8.98 0.51
CA ASP A 17 -5.77 -9.48 1.49
C ASP A 17 -5.63 -11.00 1.73
N ARG A 18 -5.13 -11.75 0.74
CA ARG A 18 -4.89 -13.19 0.86
C ARG A 18 -3.77 -13.51 1.85
N LEU A 19 -2.86 -12.57 2.07
CA LEU A 19 -1.74 -12.68 3.02
C LEU A 19 -2.14 -12.22 4.43
N SER A 20 -3.26 -11.48 4.55
CA SER A 20 -3.84 -11.03 5.82
C SER A 20 -4.24 -12.21 6.74
N HIS A 21 -4.49 -13.38 6.16
CA HIS A 21 -4.95 -14.60 6.84
C HIS A 21 -3.85 -15.62 7.17
N GLY A 22 -2.56 -15.25 7.03
CA GLY A 22 -1.47 -16.12 7.49
C GLY A 22 -1.55 -16.31 9.01
N GLU A 23 -1.78 -17.54 9.47
CA GLU A 23 -1.73 -17.89 10.89
C GLU A 23 -0.35 -17.56 11.47
N HIS A 24 -0.25 -16.43 12.18
CA HIS A 24 0.96 -16.02 12.88
C HIS A 24 0.67 -15.91 14.38
N GLY A 25 0.40 -17.05 15.02
CA GLY A 25 0.42 -17.20 16.47
C GLY A 25 -0.42 -16.19 17.28
N GLU A 26 -0.11 -16.06 18.56
CA GLU A 26 -0.86 -15.26 19.55
C GLU A 26 -0.79 -13.73 19.33
N HIS A 27 -0.01 -13.24 18.36
CA HIS A 27 0.24 -11.82 18.13
C HIS A 27 -0.45 -11.21 16.90
N GLY A 28 -1.19 -12.02 16.13
CA GLY A 28 -1.85 -11.56 14.90
C GLY A 28 -0.84 -11.31 13.78
N GLY A 29 -1.21 -11.65 12.54
CA GLY A 29 -0.36 -11.42 11.39
C GLY A 29 -0.04 -9.93 11.15
N PRO A 30 0.96 -9.62 10.30
CA PRO A 30 1.23 -8.25 9.89
C PRO A 30 -0.01 -7.62 9.26
N ASP A 31 -0.23 -6.31 9.48
CA ASP A 31 -1.34 -5.56 8.89
C ASP A 31 -1.12 -5.38 7.38
N ILE A 32 -1.41 -6.45 6.64
CA ILE A 32 -1.30 -6.56 5.19
C ILE A 32 -2.71 -6.50 4.61
N GLY A 33 -2.89 -5.69 3.58
CA GLY A 33 -4.14 -5.63 2.83
C GLY A 33 -4.08 -4.63 1.69
N TYR A 34 -4.99 -4.80 0.75
CA TYR A 34 -5.13 -3.89 -0.38
C TYR A 34 -5.88 -2.62 0.05
N ASP A 35 -5.41 -1.45 -0.38
CA ASP A 35 -6.14 -0.19 -0.25
C ASP A 35 -6.10 0.56 -1.58
N LYS A 36 -7.24 0.54 -2.28
CA LYS A 36 -7.38 1.17 -3.60
C LYS A 36 -7.12 2.67 -3.58
N ALA A 37 -7.53 3.39 -2.53
CA ALA A 37 -7.35 4.83 -2.47
C ALA A 37 -5.86 5.19 -2.28
N ALA A 38 -5.16 4.42 -1.44
CA ALA A 38 -3.72 4.55 -1.26
C ALA A 38 -2.94 4.17 -2.53
N ASP A 39 -3.35 3.11 -3.22
CA ASP A 39 -2.78 2.67 -4.51
C ASP A 39 -2.89 3.78 -5.57
N GLU A 40 -4.11 4.25 -5.84
CA GLU A 40 -4.37 5.27 -6.86
C GLU A 40 -3.68 6.61 -6.55
N SER A 41 -3.70 7.06 -5.30
CA SER A 41 -3.06 8.32 -4.89
C SER A 41 -1.54 8.24 -4.98
N SER A 42 -0.93 7.17 -4.46
CA SER A 42 0.52 6.97 -4.52
C SER A 42 1.04 6.89 -5.95
N TRP A 43 0.29 6.26 -6.86
CA TRP A 43 0.62 6.18 -8.27
C TRP A 43 0.51 7.53 -8.98
N ALA A 44 -0.51 8.32 -8.64
CA ALA A 44 -0.65 9.69 -9.15
C ALA A 44 0.55 10.56 -8.75
N ASP A 45 0.93 10.52 -7.47
CA ASP A 45 2.05 11.28 -6.94
C ASP A 45 3.39 10.86 -7.58
N MET A 46 3.61 9.55 -7.77
CA MET A 46 4.81 9.05 -8.44
C MET A 46 4.93 9.59 -9.87
N LYS A 47 3.84 9.60 -10.65
CA LYS A 47 3.83 10.16 -12.01
C LYS A 47 4.14 11.66 -12.01
N VAL A 48 3.54 12.42 -11.09
CA VAL A 48 3.82 13.87 -10.95
C VAL A 48 5.29 14.10 -10.61
N PHE A 49 5.83 13.33 -9.67
CA PHE A 49 7.24 13.41 -9.30
C PHE A 49 8.16 13.10 -10.49
N PHE A 50 7.91 12.01 -11.22
CA PHE A 50 8.73 11.66 -12.40
C PHE A 50 8.64 12.71 -13.49
N LYS A 51 7.46 13.28 -13.75
CA LYS A 51 7.32 14.40 -14.69
C LYS A 51 8.15 15.61 -14.26
N LYS A 52 8.21 15.91 -12.97
CA LYS A 52 9.01 17.04 -12.44
C LYS A 52 10.52 16.83 -12.61
N ILE A 53 11.00 15.59 -12.49
CA ILE A 53 12.44 15.29 -12.54
C ILE A 53 12.93 15.06 -13.98
N PHE A 54 12.11 14.45 -14.83
CA PHE A 54 12.53 13.96 -16.14
C PHE A 54 11.82 14.62 -17.33
N GLY A 55 10.85 15.51 -17.10
CA GLY A 55 10.00 16.12 -18.13
C GLY A 55 10.17 17.63 -18.26
#